data_AF-A0A4Z1JFG7-F1
#
_entry.id   AF-A0A4Z1JFG7-F1
#
_cell.length_a   1.000
_cell.length_b   1.000
_cell.length_c   1.000
_cell.angle_alpha   90.00
_cell.angle_beta   90.00
_cell.angle_gamma   90.00
#
_symmetry.space_group_name_H-M   'P 1'
#
loop_
_entity.id
_entity.type
_entity.pdbx_description
1 polymer ?
#
loop_
_entity_poly.entity_id
_entity_poly.type
_entity_poly.pdbx_seq_one_letter_code
_entity_poly.pdbx_strand_id
1 'polypeptide(L)'
;MPLELKDVDYVKDFQELIECEWISYENPQQSFFRLFCPIIGAGPTAREESLRECTSRQLQWHQSDPTSYWHKVIDTESGKIVGAALWKICPTNPFEHEDDHSEVSWYPEGGQRDFVAAALQRFDAPRERLAPKPQLYLNIIYTHPEFRRQGVADMMMKWGIEKAKEMGVEIWLDATVYGVPLYKKHGFAVVNENNLVPEPIDEPDEEWTKIATSLGPMTMWQMVRKVDEQ
;
A
#
# COMPACT_ATOMS: atom_id res chain seq x y z
N MET A 1 -12.68 -18.58 -15.64
CA MET A 1 -11.73 -18.69 -14.54
C MET A 1 -12.49 -18.43 -13.24
N PRO A 2 -12.72 -19.46 -12.41
CA PRO A 2 -13.37 -19.28 -11.13
C PRO A 2 -12.36 -18.64 -10.17
N LEU A 3 -12.61 -17.39 -9.81
CA LEU A 3 -11.84 -16.64 -8.83
C LEU A 3 -12.49 -16.78 -7.44
N GLU A 4 -11.68 -16.90 -6.40
CA GLU A 4 -12.17 -17.07 -5.02
C GLU A 4 -11.41 -16.16 -4.05
N LEU A 5 -12.13 -15.42 -3.20
CA LEU A 5 -11.54 -14.60 -2.13
C LEU A 5 -11.33 -15.49 -0.88
N LYS A 6 -10.15 -15.44 -0.28
CA LYS A 6 -9.76 -16.19 0.93
C LYS A 6 -8.97 -15.32 1.90
N ASP A 7 -9.02 -15.68 3.17
CA ASP A 7 -8.05 -15.19 4.14
C ASP A 7 -6.64 -15.65 3.78
N VAL A 8 -5.64 -14.85 4.15
CA VAL A 8 -4.23 -15.21 4.01
C VAL A 8 -3.79 -16.08 5.19
N ASP A 9 -3.23 -17.25 4.91
CA ASP A 9 -2.42 -18.04 5.84
C ASP A 9 -0.98 -17.55 5.70
N TYR A 10 -0.58 -16.58 6.52
CA TYR A 10 0.73 -15.92 6.39
C TYR A 10 1.93 -16.88 6.56
N VAL A 11 1.72 -18.09 7.10
CA VAL A 11 2.79 -19.10 7.19
C VAL A 11 3.06 -19.72 5.81
N LYS A 12 2.03 -19.87 4.97
CA LYS A 12 2.13 -20.55 3.68
C LYS A 12 2.15 -19.60 2.49
N ASP A 13 1.43 -18.50 2.59
CA ASP A 13 1.07 -17.68 1.44
C ASP A 13 1.99 -16.50 1.23
N PHE A 14 2.66 -16.02 2.28
CA PHE A 14 3.22 -14.67 2.30
C PHE A 14 4.33 -14.46 1.25
N GLN A 15 5.10 -15.50 0.93
CA GLN A 15 6.09 -15.40 -0.14
C GLN A 15 5.43 -15.14 -1.50
N GLU A 16 4.47 -15.99 -1.90
CA GLU A 16 3.75 -15.84 -3.20
C GLU A 16 2.94 -14.53 -3.23
N LEU A 17 2.39 -14.13 -2.09
CA LEU A 17 1.67 -12.86 -1.89
C LEU A 17 2.55 -11.68 -2.32
N ILE A 18 3.73 -11.54 -1.72
CA ILE A 18 4.65 -10.41 -1.98
C ILE A 18 5.29 -10.52 -3.37
N GLU A 19 5.57 -11.72 -3.87
CA GLU A 19 6.01 -11.90 -5.27
C GLU A 19 4.97 -11.36 -6.26
N CYS A 20 3.69 -11.66 -6.05
CA CYS A 20 2.58 -11.18 -6.87
C CYS A 20 2.38 -9.66 -6.73
N GLU A 21 2.61 -9.10 -5.54
CA GLU A 21 2.63 -7.65 -5.30
C GLU A 21 3.67 -6.95 -6.18
N TRP A 22 4.93 -7.42 -6.12
CA TRP A 22 6.04 -6.86 -6.89
C TRP A 22 5.76 -6.90 -8.39
N ILE A 23 5.31 -8.04 -8.92
CA ILE A 23 4.93 -8.17 -10.33
C ILE A 23 3.84 -7.16 -10.70
N SER A 24 2.87 -6.95 -9.81
CA SER A 24 1.74 -6.07 -10.05
C SER A 24 2.12 -4.58 -10.07
N TYR A 25 3.03 -4.15 -9.20
CA TYR A 25 3.53 -2.76 -9.16
C TYR A 25 4.65 -2.48 -10.16
N GLU A 26 5.27 -3.50 -10.74
CA GLU A 26 6.28 -3.35 -11.79
C GLU A 26 5.68 -3.36 -13.21
N ASN A 27 4.41 -3.72 -13.37
CA ASN A 27 3.74 -3.78 -14.67
C ASN A 27 2.33 -3.17 -14.61
N PRO A 28 2.10 -1.92 -15.04
CA PRO A 28 3.13 -0.94 -15.37
C PRO A 28 3.88 -0.52 -14.11
N GLN A 29 5.10 -0.03 -14.28
CA GLN A 29 5.93 0.43 -13.17
C GLN A 29 5.26 1.59 -12.43
N GLN A 30 5.08 1.43 -11.12
CA GLN A 30 4.58 2.45 -10.21
C GLN A 30 5.71 2.87 -9.27
N SER A 31 6.32 4.03 -9.54
CA SER A 31 7.53 4.49 -8.84
C SER A 31 7.36 4.60 -7.32
N PHE A 32 6.19 5.03 -6.83
CA PHE A 32 5.88 5.16 -5.41
C PHE A 32 6.14 3.86 -4.62
N PHE A 33 5.98 2.69 -5.27
CA PHE A 33 6.21 1.38 -4.64
C PHE A 33 7.63 1.26 -4.09
N ARG A 34 8.60 1.95 -4.71
CA ARG A 34 9.99 1.93 -4.25
C ARG A 34 10.21 2.64 -2.93
N LEU A 35 9.33 3.54 -2.49
CA LEU A 35 9.39 4.12 -1.15
C LEU A 35 9.31 3.05 -0.06
N PHE A 36 8.54 1.99 -0.30
CA PHE A 36 8.33 0.88 0.65
C PHE A 36 9.17 -0.37 0.30
N CYS A 37 9.43 -0.58 -0.99
CA CYS A 37 10.08 -1.77 -1.55
C CYS A 37 11.24 -1.37 -2.47
N PRO A 38 12.32 -0.78 -1.94
CA PRO A 38 13.47 -0.38 -2.74
C PRO A 38 14.16 -1.58 -3.38
N ILE A 39 14.97 -1.31 -4.41
CA ILE A 39 15.99 -2.25 -4.88
C ILE A 39 17.32 -1.72 -4.36
N ILE A 40 17.93 -2.43 -3.40
CA ILE A 40 19.21 -2.09 -2.80
C ILE A 40 20.32 -2.93 -3.43
N GLY A 41 21.43 -2.26 -3.75
CA GLY A 41 22.57 -2.88 -4.44
C GLY A 41 22.51 -2.73 -5.97
N ALA A 42 23.64 -3.03 -6.62
CA ALA A 42 23.83 -2.90 -8.07
C ALA A 42 24.13 -4.24 -8.78
N GLY A 43 24.18 -5.34 -8.02
CA GLY A 43 24.49 -6.68 -8.54
C GLY A 43 23.31 -7.35 -9.23
N PRO A 44 23.55 -8.45 -9.97
CA PRO A 44 22.50 -9.19 -10.67
C PRO A 44 21.45 -9.81 -9.73
N THR A 45 21.79 -9.99 -8.45
CA THR A 45 20.90 -10.53 -7.40
C THR A 45 20.15 -9.45 -6.62
N ALA A 46 20.45 -8.17 -6.83
CA ALA A 46 19.94 -7.05 -6.02
C ALA A 46 18.40 -7.04 -5.92
N ARG A 47 17.70 -7.30 -7.03
CA ARG A 47 16.23 -7.36 -7.05
C ARG A 47 15.70 -8.51 -6.20
N GLU A 48 16.30 -9.70 -6.31
CA GLU A 48 15.86 -10.89 -5.59
C GLU A 48 16.16 -10.78 -4.08
N GLU A 49 17.34 -10.27 -3.73
CA GLU A 49 17.71 -10.00 -2.34
C GLU A 49 16.77 -8.97 -1.70
N SER A 50 16.46 -7.88 -2.41
CA SER A 50 15.53 -6.85 -1.95
C SER A 50 14.11 -7.38 -1.80
N LEU A 51 13.67 -8.27 -2.70
CA LEU A 51 12.38 -8.95 -2.56
C LEU A 51 12.34 -9.84 -1.30
N ARG A 52 13.39 -10.63 -1.03
CA ARG A 52 13.46 -11.48 0.16
C ARG A 52 13.46 -10.66 1.46
N GLU A 53 14.20 -9.54 1.47
CA GLU A 53 14.16 -8.57 2.57
C GLU A 53 12.75 -8.02 2.77
N CYS A 54 12.16 -7.49 1.69
CA CYS A 54 10.83 -6.89 1.70
C CYS A 54 9.76 -7.87 2.19
N THR A 55 9.79 -9.12 1.73
CA THR A 55 8.89 -10.18 2.20
C THR A 55 9.03 -10.40 3.71
N SER A 56 10.26 -10.46 4.21
CA SER A 56 10.51 -10.68 5.64
C SER A 56 10.02 -9.50 6.49
N ARG A 57 10.26 -8.27 6.02
CA ARG A 57 9.84 -7.04 6.70
C ARG A 57 8.32 -6.84 6.67
N GLN A 58 7.68 -7.04 5.53
CA GLN A 58 6.22 -6.95 5.45
C GLN A 58 5.54 -8.03 6.32
N LEU A 59 6.14 -9.21 6.47
CA LEU A 59 5.64 -10.24 7.38
C LEU A 59 5.76 -9.77 8.83
N GLN A 60 6.91 -9.20 9.20
CA GLN A 60 7.12 -8.61 10.53
C GLN A 60 6.09 -7.52 10.82
N TRP A 61 5.88 -6.58 9.90
CA TRP A 61 4.87 -5.52 10.01
C TRP A 61 3.45 -6.07 10.16
N HIS A 62 3.11 -7.11 9.40
CA HIS A 62 1.82 -7.76 9.52
C HIS A 62 1.64 -8.41 10.91
N GLN A 63 2.68 -9.05 11.43
CA GLN A 63 2.65 -9.73 12.73
C GLN A 63 2.66 -8.77 13.92
N SER A 64 3.29 -7.60 13.79
CA SER A 64 3.37 -6.60 14.86
C SER A 64 2.15 -5.68 14.94
N ASP A 65 1.41 -5.52 13.84
CA ASP A 65 0.28 -4.61 13.76
C ASP A 65 -1.07 -5.35 13.92
N PRO A 66 -1.77 -5.19 15.06
CA PRO A 66 -3.05 -5.86 15.30
C PRO A 66 -4.19 -5.38 14.39
N THR A 67 -4.03 -4.24 13.71
CA THR A 67 -5.02 -3.75 12.73
C THR A 67 -4.83 -4.38 11.36
N SER A 68 -3.68 -5.02 11.11
CA SER A 68 -3.30 -5.56 9.82
C SER A 68 -4.12 -6.81 9.47
N TYR A 69 -4.88 -6.74 8.38
CA TYR A 69 -5.68 -7.85 7.86
C TYR A 69 -5.50 -8.02 6.36
N TRP A 70 -4.97 -9.17 5.96
CA TRP A 70 -4.79 -9.54 4.56
C TRP A 70 -5.86 -10.53 4.09
N HIS A 71 -6.38 -10.29 2.89
CA HIS A 71 -7.07 -11.32 2.11
C HIS A 71 -6.47 -11.41 0.71
N LYS A 72 -6.66 -12.55 0.07
CA LYS A 72 -6.14 -12.89 -1.25
C LYS A 72 -7.25 -13.38 -2.15
N VAL A 73 -7.10 -13.15 -3.45
CA VAL A 73 -7.90 -13.80 -4.48
C VAL A 73 -7.03 -14.85 -5.16
N ILE A 74 -7.55 -16.07 -5.24
CA ILE A 74 -6.91 -17.16 -5.96
C ILE A 74 -7.64 -17.45 -7.27
N ASP A 75 -6.89 -17.88 -8.28
CA ASP A 75 -7.45 -18.64 -9.39
C ASP A 75 -7.61 -20.09 -8.97
N THR A 76 -8.86 -20.58 -8.92
CA THR A 76 -9.15 -21.92 -8.39
C THR A 76 -8.69 -23.05 -9.31
N GLU A 77 -8.41 -22.77 -10.59
CA GLU A 77 -7.87 -23.76 -11.52
C GLU A 77 -6.38 -24.01 -11.26
N SER A 78 -5.57 -22.95 -11.14
CA SER A 78 -4.13 -23.07 -10.91
C SER A 78 -3.73 -23.12 -9.43
N GLY A 79 -4.60 -22.67 -8.53
CA GLY A 79 -4.32 -22.48 -7.11
C GLY A 79 -3.49 -21.23 -6.79
N LYS A 80 -3.09 -20.44 -7.79
CA LYS A 80 -2.20 -19.28 -7.62
C LYS A 80 -2.91 -18.06 -7.05
N ILE A 81 -2.15 -17.25 -6.32
CA ILE A 81 -2.57 -15.91 -5.86
C ILE A 81 -2.52 -14.94 -7.05
N VAL A 82 -3.68 -14.35 -7.38
CA VAL A 82 -3.83 -13.44 -8.52
C VAL A 82 -4.14 -12.00 -8.12
N GLY A 83 -4.25 -11.74 -6.81
CA GLY A 83 -4.39 -10.42 -6.23
C GLY A 83 -4.57 -10.52 -4.72
N ALA A 84 -4.31 -9.43 -4.02
CA ALA A 84 -4.54 -9.35 -2.59
C ALA A 84 -4.78 -7.91 -2.16
N ALA A 85 -5.29 -7.76 -0.94
CA ALA A 85 -5.38 -6.47 -0.28
C ALA A 85 -5.00 -6.57 1.19
N LEU A 86 -4.31 -5.53 1.66
CA LEU A 86 -4.07 -5.27 3.07
C LEU A 86 -5.01 -4.16 3.54
N TRP A 87 -5.88 -4.51 4.46
CA TRP A 87 -6.71 -3.57 5.20
C TRP A 87 -6.11 -3.32 6.58
N LYS A 88 -6.20 -2.08 7.06
CA LYS A 88 -6.03 -1.73 8.47
C LYS A 88 -7.42 -1.53 9.07
N ILE A 89 -7.79 -2.41 10.00
CA ILE A 89 -9.06 -2.38 10.72
C ILE A 89 -8.85 -1.58 12.00
N CYS A 90 -9.20 -0.29 11.99
CA CYS A 90 -8.94 0.62 13.10
C CYS A 90 -10.23 0.90 13.88
N PRO A 91 -10.50 0.19 15.00
CA PRO A 91 -11.69 0.43 15.83
C PRO A 91 -11.60 1.72 16.65
N THR A 92 -10.41 2.28 16.81
CA THR A 92 -10.10 3.55 17.48
C THR A 92 -9.37 4.49 16.51
N ASN A 93 -9.09 5.72 16.95
CA ASN A 93 -8.25 6.64 16.18
C ASN A 93 -6.83 6.03 16.05
N PRO A 94 -6.35 5.69 14.83
CA PRO A 94 -5.02 5.09 14.66
C PRO A 94 -3.88 6.07 14.92
N PHE A 95 -4.16 7.36 15.11
CA PHE A 95 -3.17 8.42 15.35
C PHE A 95 -3.17 8.93 16.80
N GLU A 96 -3.81 8.22 17.73
CA GLU A 96 -3.86 8.63 19.15
C GLU A 96 -2.54 8.40 19.90
N HIS A 97 -1.71 7.48 19.39
CA HIS A 97 -0.38 7.20 19.93
C HIS A 97 0.66 7.46 18.85
N GLU A 98 1.83 7.97 19.25
CA GLU A 98 2.97 8.07 18.35
C GLU A 98 3.32 6.67 17.84
N ASP A 99 3.38 6.53 16.52
CA ASP A 99 3.74 5.28 15.88
C ASP A 99 5.27 5.10 15.97
N ASP A 100 5.72 3.97 16.51
CA ASP A 100 7.14 3.61 16.67
C ASP A 100 7.79 3.28 15.30
N HIS A 101 7.00 3.33 14.22
CA HIS A 101 7.36 2.95 12.85
C HIS A 101 7.85 4.12 11.99
N SER A 102 8.20 5.25 12.58
CA SER A 102 8.71 6.43 11.87
C SER A 102 10.14 6.25 11.31
N GLU A 103 10.83 5.17 11.64
CA GLU A 103 12.16 4.87 11.08
C GLU A 103 12.09 4.14 9.72
N VAL A 104 12.62 4.77 8.67
CA VAL A 104 12.81 4.19 7.33
C VAL A 104 14.05 3.28 7.31
N SER A 105 14.10 2.33 8.23
CA SER A 105 15.28 1.49 8.49
C SER A 105 15.64 0.53 7.33
N TRP A 106 14.70 0.27 6.41
CA TRP A 106 14.89 -0.57 5.22
C TRP A 106 15.67 0.12 4.09
N TYR A 107 15.86 1.43 4.17
CA TYR A 107 16.87 2.13 3.38
C TYR A 107 18.17 2.19 4.17
N PRO A 108 19.36 2.07 3.56
CA PRO A 108 20.62 2.39 4.22
C PRO A 108 20.66 3.84 4.70
N GLU A 109 21.48 4.16 5.71
CA GLU A 109 21.75 5.55 6.09
C GLU A 109 22.32 6.34 4.91
N GLY A 110 21.76 7.53 4.64
CA GLY A 110 22.13 8.38 3.51
C GLY A 110 20.94 9.18 2.97
N GLY A 111 21.19 10.06 2.00
CA GLY A 111 20.17 10.96 1.47
C GLY A 111 18.98 10.27 0.81
N GLN A 112 19.10 8.99 0.40
CA GLN A 112 17.92 8.21 -0.03
C GLN A 112 16.94 7.98 1.12
N ARG A 113 17.44 7.60 2.30
CA ARG A 113 16.61 7.37 3.49
C ARG A 113 15.94 8.67 3.92
N ASP A 114 16.68 9.76 3.94
CA ASP A 114 16.16 11.07 4.35
C ASP A 114 15.04 11.54 3.41
N PHE A 115 15.23 11.35 2.10
CA PHE A 115 14.21 11.68 1.10
C PHE A 115 12.93 10.86 1.33
N VAL A 116 13.08 9.55 1.54
CA VAL A 116 11.95 8.64 1.73
C VAL A 116 11.22 8.95 3.03
N ALA A 117 11.95 9.23 4.12
CA ALA A 117 11.37 9.63 5.39
C ALA A 117 10.52 10.90 5.24
N ALA A 118 11.06 11.92 4.54
CA ALA A 118 10.31 13.15 4.26
C ALA A 118 9.09 12.89 3.36
N ALA A 119 9.20 12.01 2.36
CA ALA A 119 8.09 11.66 1.47
C ALA A 119 6.96 10.90 2.21
N LEU A 120 7.32 9.99 3.12
CA LEU A 120 6.35 9.23 3.93
C LEU A 120 5.66 10.11 4.98
N GLN A 121 6.38 11.06 5.58
CA GLN A 121 5.75 12.07 6.45
C GLN A 121 4.66 12.85 5.69
N ARG A 122 4.93 13.23 4.43
CA ARG A 122 3.93 13.88 3.58
C ARG A 122 2.78 12.94 3.20
N PHE A 123 3.04 11.65 3.05
CA PHE A 123 2.03 10.64 2.73
C PHE A 123 1.00 10.50 3.86
N ASP A 124 1.45 10.36 5.11
CA ASP A 124 0.55 10.10 6.25
C ASP A 124 -0.16 11.34 6.79
N ALA A 125 0.50 12.50 6.78
CA ALA A 125 0.00 13.73 7.42
C ALA A 125 -1.45 14.13 7.05
N PRO A 126 -1.92 14.02 5.79
CA PRO A 126 -3.28 14.43 5.49
C PRO A 126 -4.31 13.41 6.00
N ARG A 127 -3.97 12.11 6.13
CA ARG A 127 -4.88 11.11 6.71
C ARG A 127 -5.02 11.31 8.22
N GLU A 128 -3.93 11.65 8.91
CA GLU A 128 -3.95 12.06 10.32
C GLU A 128 -4.89 13.25 10.55
N ARG A 129 -4.81 14.27 9.69
CA ARG A 129 -5.65 15.47 9.79
C ARG A 129 -7.12 15.21 9.44
N LEU A 130 -7.40 14.40 8.42
CA LEU A 130 -8.75 14.24 7.85
C LEU A 130 -9.54 13.08 8.47
N ALA A 131 -8.85 12.07 8.99
CA ALA A 131 -9.43 10.87 9.56
C ALA A 131 -8.86 10.48 10.95
N PRO A 132 -8.78 11.40 11.94
CA PRO A 132 -8.36 11.08 13.31
C PRO A 132 -9.49 10.39 14.11
N LYS A 133 -10.01 9.29 13.58
CA LYS A 133 -11.20 8.58 14.09
C LYS A 133 -11.18 7.10 13.68
N PRO A 134 -12.04 6.25 14.27
CA PRO A 134 -12.22 4.87 13.81
C PRO A 134 -12.48 4.82 12.30
N GLN A 135 -11.79 3.92 11.61
CA GLN A 135 -11.81 3.81 10.16
C GLN A 135 -11.41 2.42 9.69
N LEU A 136 -11.81 2.09 8.46
CA LEU A 136 -11.18 1.03 7.70
C LEU A 136 -10.24 1.69 6.68
N TYR A 137 -8.96 1.32 6.67
CA TYR A 137 -8.00 1.89 5.72
C TYR A 137 -7.48 0.83 4.75
N LEU A 138 -7.58 1.08 3.44
CA LEU A 138 -7.00 0.21 2.42
C LEU A 138 -5.54 0.60 2.21
N ASN A 139 -4.62 -0.17 2.80
CA ASN A 139 -3.20 0.12 2.76
C ASN A 139 -2.55 -0.37 1.46
N ILE A 140 -2.87 -1.59 1.03
CA ILE A 140 -2.32 -2.19 -0.19
C ILE A 140 -3.47 -2.86 -0.95
N ILE A 141 -3.47 -2.71 -2.27
CA ILE A 141 -4.29 -3.54 -3.16
C ILE A 141 -3.60 -3.70 -4.49
N TYR A 142 -3.56 -4.93 -4.98
CA TYR A 142 -3.00 -5.22 -6.30
C TYR A 142 -3.72 -6.38 -6.97
N THR A 143 -3.56 -6.45 -8.29
CA THR A 143 -4.05 -7.54 -9.12
C THR A 143 -2.97 -7.88 -10.13
N HIS A 144 -2.64 -9.16 -10.20
CA HIS A 144 -1.68 -9.70 -11.14
C HIS A 144 -2.02 -9.21 -12.56
N PRO A 145 -1.04 -8.73 -13.35
CA PRO A 145 -1.31 -8.07 -14.63
C PRO A 145 -2.23 -8.86 -15.57
N GLU A 146 -2.06 -10.18 -15.64
CA GLU A 146 -2.85 -11.09 -16.49
C GLU A 146 -4.30 -11.29 -16.02
N PHE A 147 -4.62 -10.96 -14.76
CA PHE A 147 -5.94 -11.14 -14.14
C PHE A 147 -6.70 -9.82 -13.95
N ARG A 148 -6.15 -8.70 -14.46
CA ARG A 148 -6.82 -7.39 -14.38
C ARG A 148 -8.07 -7.36 -15.23
N ARG A 149 -9.02 -6.50 -14.82
CA ARG A 149 -10.33 -6.30 -15.48
C ARG A 149 -11.22 -7.55 -15.48
N GLN A 150 -10.92 -8.53 -14.63
CA GLN A 150 -11.71 -9.76 -14.46
C GLN A 150 -12.45 -9.84 -13.12
N GLY A 151 -12.50 -8.73 -12.37
CA GLY A 151 -13.25 -8.64 -11.11
C GLY A 151 -12.46 -8.95 -9.84
N VAL A 152 -11.16 -9.28 -9.92
CA VAL A 152 -10.30 -9.55 -8.75
C VAL A 152 -10.36 -8.40 -7.73
N ALA A 153 -10.05 -7.17 -8.15
CA ALA A 153 -10.12 -6.01 -7.28
C ALA A 153 -11.55 -5.70 -6.77
N ASP A 154 -12.58 -6.01 -7.57
CA ASP A 154 -13.97 -5.81 -7.14
C ASP A 154 -14.36 -6.75 -5.99
N MET A 155 -13.87 -8.00 -5.96
CA MET A 155 -14.10 -8.94 -4.87
C MET A 155 -13.49 -8.43 -3.56
N MET A 156 -12.25 -7.95 -3.64
CA MET A 156 -11.51 -7.38 -2.53
C MET A 156 -12.16 -6.12 -1.95
N MET A 157 -12.63 -5.22 -2.82
CA MET A 157 -13.34 -4.00 -2.42
C MET A 157 -14.69 -4.31 -1.76
N LYS A 158 -15.46 -5.27 -2.28
CA LYS A 158 -16.75 -5.66 -1.69
C LYS A 158 -16.60 -6.11 -0.25
N TRP A 159 -15.57 -6.92 0.05
CA TRP A 159 -15.28 -7.34 1.42
C TRP A 159 -15.05 -6.13 2.34
N GLY A 160 -14.21 -5.18 1.93
CA GLY A 160 -13.93 -3.99 2.73
C GLY A 160 -15.16 -3.10 2.95
N ILE A 161 -16.03 -2.98 1.93
CA ILE A 161 -17.27 -2.21 2.04
C ILE A 161 -18.24 -2.82 3.04
N GLU A 162 -18.45 -4.14 2.99
CA GLU A 162 -19.29 -4.82 3.97
C GLU A 162 -18.68 -4.72 5.37
N LYS A 163 -17.35 -4.88 5.50
CA LYS A 163 -16.67 -4.76 6.79
C LYS A 163 -16.83 -3.36 7.41
N ALA A 164 -16.67 -2.32 6.61
CA ALA A 164 -16.83 -0.94 7.04
C ALA A 164 -18.28 -0.64 7.48
N LYS A 165 -19.26 -1.21 6.76
CA LYS A 165 -20.68 -1.13 7.11
C LYS A 165 -20.99 -1.83 8.43
N GLU A 166 -20.45 -3.03 8.66
CA GLU A 166 -20.58 -3.74 9.94
C GLU A 166 -20.02 -2.94 11.12
N MET A 167 -18.90 -2.26 10.90
CA MET A 167 -18.24 -1.43 11.90
C MET A 167 -18.87 -0.04 12.07
N GLY A 168 -19.68 0.41 11.10
CA GLY A 168 -20.22 1.77 11.07
C GLY A 168 -19.14 2.84 10.89
N VAL A 169 -18.04 2.53 10.18
CA VAL A 169 -16.90 3.44 9.96
C VAL A 169 -16.64 3.73 8.49
N GLU A 170 -16.09 4.90 8.20
CA GLU A 170 -15.70 5.29 6.84
C GLU A 170 -14.51 4.46 6.33
N ILE A 171 -14.38 4.37 5.01
CA ILE A 171 -13.21 3.76 4.36
C ILE A 171 -12.31 4.86 3.80
N TRP A 172 -11.03 4.78 4.12
CA TRP A 172 -10.00 5.69 3.63
C TRP A 172 -8.94 4.95 2.84
N LEU A 173 -8.32 5.63 1.88
CA LEU A 173 -7.20 5.12 1.09
C LEU A 173 -6.44 6.25 0.40
N ASP A 174 -5.21 5.94 0.02
CA ASP A 174 -4.38 6.77 -0.84
C ASP A 174 -4.25 6.10 -2.22
N ALA A 175 -4.89 6.67 -3.23
CA ALA A 175 -4.95 6.09 -4.56
C ALA A 175 -3.81 6.57 -5.45
N THR A 176 -3.24 5.67 -6.24
CA THR A 176 -2.49 6.07 -7.44
C THR A 176 -3.44 6.49 -8.55
N VAL A 177 -2.93 7.17 -9.58
CA VAL A 177 -3.72 7.55 -10.76
C VAL A 177 -4.41 6.33 -11.41
N TYR A 178 -3.78 5.15 -11.35
CA TYR A 178 -4.34 3.90 -11.85
C TYR A 178 -5.47 3.33 -10.98
N GLY A 179 -5.41 3.56 -9.66
CA GLY A 179 -6.40 3.11 -8.70
C GLY A 179 -7.66 3.97 -8.67
N VAL A 180 -7.56 5.29 -8.91
CA VAL A 180 -8.69 6.24 -8.82
C VAL A 180 -9.98 5.76 -9.54
N PRO A 181 -9.93 5.24 -10.79
CA PRO A 181 -11.15 4.77 -11.47
C PRO A 181 -11.84 3.59 -10.76
N LEU A 182 -11.06 2.67 -10.16
CA LEU A 182 -11.61 1.55 -9.38
C LEU A 182 -12.36 2.08 -8.16
N TYR A 183 -11.74 2.97 -7.39
CA TYR A 183 -12.34 3.46 -6.16
C TYR A 183 -13.57 4.34 -6.43
N LYS A 184 -13.54 5.18 -7.47
CA LYS A 184 -14.74 5.93 -7.90
C LYS A 184 -15.92 5.01 -8.26
N LYS A 185 -15.66 3.88 -8.95
CA LYS A 185 -16.69 2.87 -9.25
C LYS A 185 -17.34 2.31 -7.98
N HIS A 186 -16.59 2.21 -6.89
CA HIS A 186 -17.06 1.76 -5.57
C HIS A 186 -17.55 2.91 -4.68
N GLY A 187 -17.79 4.10 -5.24
CA GLY A 187 -18.40 5.23 -4.54
C GLY A 187 -17.45 5.97 -3.59
N PHE A 188 -16.15 5.90 -3.83
CA PHE A 188 -15.19 6.77 -3.15
C PHE A 188 -15.13 8.14 -3.83
N ALA A 189 -15.00 9.19 -3.03
CA ALA A 189 -14.76 10.56 -3.49
C ALA A 189 -13.32 10.97 -3.18
N VAL A 190 -12.69 11.68 -4.12
CA VAL A 190 -11.39 12.32 -3.88
C VAL A 190 -11.60 13.51 -2.94
N VAL A 191 -10.83 13.58 -1.88
CA VAL A 191 -10.89 14.67 -0.87
C VAL A 191 -9.61 15.48 -0.78
N ASN A 192 -8.48 14.90 -1.20
CA ASN A 192 -7.21 15.61 -1.26
C ASN A 192 -6.33 15.02 -2.38
N GLU A 193 -5.62 15.88 -3.09
CA GLU A 193 -4.53 15.49 -3.97
C GLU A 193 -3.22 15.82 -3.26
N ASN A 194 -2.37 14.82 -3.05
CA ASN A 194 -1.19 14.91 -2.22
C ASN A 194 0.07 14.65 -3.05
N ASN A 195 0.94 15.65 -3.11
CA ASN A 195 2.26 15.51 -3.72
C ASN A 195 3.27 15.07 -2.66
N LEU A 196 3.84 13.89 -2.85
CA LEU A 196 4.78 13.27 -1.92
C LEU A 196 6.23 13.77 -2.11
N VAL A 197 6.51 14.57 -3.13
CA VAL A 197 7.85 15.13 -3.33
C VAL A 197 8.20 16.02 -2.13
N PRO A 198 9.27 15.72 -1.38
CA PRO A 198 9.76 16.57 -0.29
C PRO A 198 10.12 17.97 -0.78
N GLU A 199 10.07 18.95 0.14
CA GLU A 199 10.59 20.27 -0.16
C GLU A 199 12.11 20.21 -0.44
N PRO A 200 12.64 21.08 -1.32
CA PRO A 200 14.08 21.18 -1.51
C PRO A 200 14.80 21.47 -0.19
N ILE A 201 15.89 20.75 0.05
CA ILE A 201 16.83 21.04 1.15
C ILE A 201 18.00 21.88 0.61
N ASP A 202 18.67 22.64 1.47
CA ASP A 202 19.69 23.61 1.07
C ASP A 202 20.92 22.93 0.42
N GLU A 203 21.32 21.77 0.93
CA GLU A 203 22.50 21.02 0.48
C GLU A 203 22.17 19.52 0.32
N PRO A 204 21.43 19.12 -0.74
CA PRO A 204 21.12 17.72 -0.97
C PRO A 204 22.38 16.99 -1.45
N ASP A 205 22.61 15.80 -0.91
CA ASP A 205 23.64 14.91 -1.43
C ASP A 205 23.24 14.31 -2.80
N GLU A 206 24.18 13.55 -3.38
CA GLU A 206 23.97 12.91 -4.67
C GLU A 206 22.84 11.86 -4.62
N GLU A 207 22.67 11.20 -3.47
CA GLU A 207 21.67 10.16 -3.26
C GLU A 207 20.24 10.73 -3.25
N TRP A 208 20.01 11.81 -2.50
CA TRP A 208 18.77 12.58 -2.47
C TRP A 208 18.39 13.05 -3.87
N THR A 209 19.34 13.64 -4.58
CA THR A 209 19.11 14.20 -5.92
C THR A 209 18.71 13.10 -6.93
N LYS A 210 19.37 11.94 -6.86
CA LYS A 210 19.06 10.78 -7.72
C LYS A 210 17.66 10.22 -7.44
N ILE A 211 17.30 10.03 -6.18
CA ILE A 211 16.00 9.44 -5.82
C ILE A 211 14.84 10.41 -6.11
N ALA A 212 15.03 11.71 -5.86
CA ALA A 212 14.06 12.75 -6.21
C ALA A 212 13.72 12.74 -7.70
N THR A 213 14.74 12.54 -8.54
CA THR A 213 14.57 12.46 -10.00
C THR A 213 13.94 11.14 -10.44
N SER A 214 14.30 10.02 -9.83
CA SER A 214 13.86 8.69 -10.27
C SER A 214 12.42 8.35 -9.87
N LEU A 215 11.90 8.97 -8.81
CA LEU A 215 10.57 8.66 -8.30
C LEU A 215 9.45 9.60 -8.81
N GLY A 216 9.79 10.76 -9.38
CA GLY A 216 8.81 11.75 -9.80
C GLY A 216 8.02 11.40 -11.08
N PRO A 217 6.73 11.81 -11.20
CA PRO A 217 5.87 12.44 -10.18
C PRO A 217 5.24 11.43 -9.21
N MET A 218 5.19 11.79 -7.92
CA MET A 218 4.59 10.98 -6.84
C MET A 218 3.33 11.65 -6.29
N THR A 219 2.26 11.65 -7.09
CA THR A 219 0.95 12.16 -6.65
C THR A 219 0.05 11.02 -6.20
N MET A 220 -0.50 11.16 -5.00
CA MET A 220 -1.52 10.27 -4.46
C MET A 220 -2.82 11.04 -4.26
N TRP A 221 -3.96 10.39 -4.50
CA TRP A 221 -5.28 10.96 -4.25
C TRP A 221 -5.88 10.30 -3.03
N GLN A 222 -6.03 11.06 -1.95
CA GLN A 222 -6.78 10.57 -0.81
C GLN A 222 -8.24 10.51 -1.16
N MET A 223 -8.83 9.35 -0.88
CA MET A 223 -10.20 9.09 -1.17
C MET A 223 -10.92 8.52 0.04
N VAL A 224 -12.16 8.95 0.22
CA VAL A 224 -13.04 8.46 1.27
C VAL A 224 -14.30 7.88 0.68
N ARG A 225 -14.75 6.77 1.25
CA ARG A 225 -16.12 6.28 1.12
C ARG A 225 -16.80 6.46 2.47
N LYS A 226 -17.83 7.32 2.48
CA LYS A 226 -18.68 7.49 3.65
C LYS A 226 -19.56 6.26 3.85
N VAL A 227 -19.91 5.97 5.09
CA VAL A 227 -20.98 5.03 5.40
C VAL A 227 -22.30 5.73 5.07
N ASP A 228 -23.17 5.04 4.33
CA ASP A 228 -24.52 5.56 4.10
C ASP A 228 -25.23 5.68 5.46
N GLU A 229 -25.68 6.89 5.81
CA GLU A 229 -26.51 7.11 7.00
C GLU A 229 -27.80 6.29 6.82
N GLN A 230 -28.06 5.34 7.73
CA GLN A 230 -29.32 4.60 7.79
C GLN A 230 -30.46 5.48 8.26
#